data_AF-A0A3E1Q6N5-F1
#
_entry.id   AF-A0A3E1Q6N5-F1
#
_cell.length_a   1.000
_cell.length_b   1.000
_cell.length_c   1.000
_cell.angle_alpha   90.00
_cell.angle_beta   90.00
_cell.angle_gamma   90.00
#
_symmetry.space_group_name_H-M   'P 1'
#
loop_
_entity.id
_entity.type
_entity.pdbx_description
1 polymer ?
#
loop_
_entity_poly.entity_id
_entity_poly.type
_entity_poly.pdbx_seq_one_letter_code
_entity_poly.pdbx_strand_id
1 'polypeptide(L)'
;MNFKIIILIFLTTFSISCKSQTTDIENRTIDYYFEEVADLELKALLENKILIDSVTVAKKYMDTITNQINSEGFQKYAELKADIYMSYFRDYLYQQKVEYDNDIYVLYFSMAGFDDMEWNIIKWNKDNWKAEERLSREELENNNDIEKILWNYDEADKNDENIQIFIKNDYLVMERGNLYHSLYDLKTKEVILNEVSPWSASGNKDGVEMNAWIKENLHNKIEKYLNTKRG
;
A
#
# COMPACT_ATOMS: atom_id res chain seq x y z
N MET A 1 -2.84 -37.38 -23.77
CA MET A 1 -3.50 -36.08 -23.54
C MET A 1 -2.74 -35.42 -22.38
N ASN A 2 -1.78 -34.57 -22.71
CA ASN A 2 -0.79 -34.04 -21.79
C ASN A 2 -1.33 -32.79 -21.10
N PHE A 3 -1.94 -32.94 -19.94
CA PHE A 3 -2.09 -31.82 -19.00
C PHE A 3 -0.84 -31.79 -18.13
N LYS A 4 0.21 -31.12 -18.61
CA LYS A 4 1.31 -30.69 -17.74
C LYS A 4 0.74 -29.62 -16.82
N ILE A 5 0.61 -30.02 -15.57
CA ILE A 5 0.16 -29.26 -14.43
C ILE A 5 0.83 -27.89 -14.45
N ILE A 6 -0.02 -26.87 -14.52
CA ILE A 6 0.35 -25.47 -14.37
C ILE A 6 0.92 -25.32 -12.98
N ILE A 7 2.19 -24.96 -12.97
CA ILE A 7 2.93 -24.46 -11.83
C ILE A 7 2.14 -23.27 -11.28
N LEU A 8 1.43 -23.45 -10.16
CA LEU A 8 0.94 -22.34 -9.36
C LEU A 8 2.09 -21.87 -8.46
N ILE A 9 3.08 -21.27 -9.11
CA ILE A 9 3.96 -20.31 -8.47
C ILE A 9 3.08 -19.07 -8.23
N PHE A 10 2.61 -18.89 -7.01
CA PHE A 10 2.14 -17.57 -6.55
C PHE A 10 3.36 -16.74 -6.11
N LEU A 11 4.35 -16.67 -7.00
CA LEU A 11 5.65 -16.00 -6.86
C LEU A 11 6.16 -15.53 -8.24
N THR A 12 5.28 -15.47 -9.25
CA THR A 12 5.57 -15.01 -10.63
C THR A 12 4.47 -14.07 -11.10
N THR A 13 4.34 -12.95 -10.41
CA THR A 13 4.05 -11.66 -11.04
C THR A 13 5.11 -10.71 -10.49
N PHE A 14 5.88 -10.07 -11.38
CA PHE A 14 7.06 -9.25 -11.12
C PHE A 14 8.42 -9.96 -11.01
N SER A 15 8.87 -10.49 -12.14
CA SER A 15 10.31 -10.51 -12.42
C SER A 15 10.54 -10.38 -13.92
N ILE A 16 10.40 -9.14 -14.42
CA ILE A 16 11.44 -8.36 -15.11
C ILE A 16 10.98 -6.88 -15.00
N SER A 17 10.92 -6.35 -13.78
CA SER A 17 11.30 -4.94 -13.65
C SER A 17 12.81 -4.98 -13.47
N CYS A 18 13.51 -4.39 -14.43
CA CYS A 18 14.93 -4.12 -14.32
C CYS A 18 15.16 -3.59 -12.90
N LYS A 19 16.01 -4.23 -12.08
CA LYS A 19 16.49 -3.66 -10.81
C LYS A 19 17.30 -2.40 -11.14
N SER A 20 16.63 -1.36 -11.60
CA SER A 20 17.03 0.00 -11.40
C SER A 20 16.73 0.24 -9.94
N GLN A 21 17.63 -0.24 -9.07
CA GLN A 21 17.76 0.28 -7.73
C GLN A 21 18.16 1.75 -7.91
N THR A 22 17.15 2.59 -8.14
CA THR A 22 17.31 4.02 -8.01
C THR A 22 17.60 4.24 -6.53
N THR A 23 18.77 4.79 -6.23
CA THR A 23 19.11 5.21 -4.85
C THR A 23 18.15 6.28 -4.33
N ASP A 24 17.38 6.90 -5.22
CA ASP A 24 16.40 7.92 -4.91
C ASP A 24 15.05 7.28 -4.52
N ILE A 25 14.59 7.61 -3.32
CA ILE A 25 13.31 7.15 -2.76
C ILE A 25 12.12 7.57 -3.64
N GLU A 26 12.25 8.67 -4.39
CA GLU A 26 11.17 9.23 -5.22
C GLU A 26 10.76 8.31 -6.38
N ASN A 27 11.61 7.35 -6.74
CA ASN A 27 11.36 6.40 -7.81
C ASN A 27 10.79 5.05 -7.29
N ARG A 28 10.61 4.90 -5.97
CA ARG A 28 10.07 3.67 -5.38
C ARG A 28 8.55 3.70 -5.41
N THR A 29 7.97 2.65 -5.97
CA THR A 29 6.53 2.39 -5.92
C THR A 29 6.20 1.41 -4.79
N ILE A 30 4.92 1.16 -4.55
CA ILE A 30 4.48 0.10 -3.63
C ILE A 30 5.11 -1.26 -4.02
N ASP A 31 5.26 -1.54 -5.31
CA ASP A 31 5.86 -2.79 -5.83
C ASP A 31 7.28 -3.01 -5.30
N TYR A 32 8.09 -1.95 -5.16
CA TYR A 32 9.44 -2.05 -4.60
C TYR A 32 9.43 -2.70 -3.22
N TYR A 33 8.51 -2.29 -2.35
CA TYR A 33 8.42 -2.79 -0.98
C TYR A 33 7.86 -4.21 -0.94
N PHE A 34 6.92 -4.55 -1.82
CA PHE A 34 6.43 -5.93 -1.94
C PHE A 34 7.47 -6.89 -2.52
N GLU A 35 8.35 -6.44 -3.42
CA GLU A 35 9.50 -7.21 -3.88
C GLU A 35 10.47 -7.52 -2.71
N GLU A 36 10.75 -6.53 -1.84
CA GLU A 36 11.57 -6.75 -0.64
C GLU A 36 10.92 -7.77 0.32
N VAL A 37 9.60 -7.70 0.51
CA VAL A 37 8.86 -8.66 1.36
C VAL A 37 8.91 -10.07 0.76
N ALA A 38 8.76 -10.21 -0.57
CA ALA A 38 8.86 -11.50 -1.23
C ALA A 38 10.26 -12.13 -1.07
N ASP A 39 11.32 -11.33 -1.14
CA ASP A 39 12.69 -11.76 -0.88
C ASP A 39 12.85 -12.25 0.58
N LEU A 40 12.25 -11.56 1.55
CA LEU A 40 12.24 -11.96 2.96
C LEU A 40 11.46 -13.27 3.19
N GLU A 41 10.30 -13.44 2.56
CA GLU A 41 9.51 -14.67 2.64
C GLU A 41 10.29 -15.87 2.10
N LEU A 42 10.90 -15.73 0.91
CA LEU A 42 11.71 -16.79 0.32
C LEU A 42 12.87 -17.18 1.24
N LYS A 43 13.58 -16.20 1.78
CA LYS A 43 14.67 -16.43 2.73
C LYS A 43 14.18 -17.20 3.97
N ALA A 44 13.05 -16.79 4.55
CA ALA A 44 12.49 -17.45 5.72
C ALA A 44 12.09 -18.90 5.43
N LEU A 45 11.50 -19.18 4.26
CA LEU A 45 11.14 -20.53 3.81
C LEU A 45 12.37 -21.45 3.68
N LEU A 46 13.48 -20.93 3.16
CA LEU A 46 14.76 -21.66 3.02
C LEU A 46 15.41 -21.91 4.38
N GLU A 47 15.51 -20.89 5.23
CA GLU A 47 16.10 -21.00 6.58
C GLU A 47 15.32 -22.00 7.45
N ASN A 48 14.00 -22.05 7.29
CA ASN A 48 13.12 -22.97 8.00
C ASN A 48 13.02 -24.36 7.37
N LYS A 49 13.74 -24.61 6.27
CA LYS A 49 13.76 -25.87 5.52
C LYS A 49 12.36 -26.31 5.10
N ILE A 50 11.46 -25.36 4.85
CA ILE A 50 10.19 -25.60 4.18
C ILE A 50 10.47 -25.83 2.69
N LEU A 51 11.37 -25.02 2.15
CA LEU A 51 11.98 -25.20 0.84
C LEU A 51 13.45 -25.63 0.98
N ILE A 52 13.94 -26.39 -0.01
CA ILE A 52 15.35 -26.79 -0.14
C ILE A 52 16.12 -25.78 -1.01
N ASP A 53 15.43 -25.26 -2.02
CA ASP A 53 15.87 -24.19 -2.93
C ASP A 53 14.64 -23.34 -3.30
N SER A 54 14.75 -22.38 -4.22
CA SER A 54 13.65 -21.47 -4.54
C SER A 54 12.39 -22.12 -5.13
N VAL A 55 12.43 -23.40 -5.50
CA VAL A 55 11.31 -24.10 -6.16
C VAL A 55 10.99 -25.47 -5.57
N THR A 56 11.88 -26.06 -4.78
CA THR A 56 11.76 -27.43 -4.28
C THR A 56 11.26 -27.47 -2.84
N VAL A 57 10.07 -28.05 -2.63
CA VAL A 57 9.51 -28.29 -1.30
C VAL A 57 10.26 -29.42 -0.59
N ALA A 58 10.60 -29.22 0.68
CA ALA A 58 11.23 -30.26 1.49
C ALA A 58 10.30 -31.45 1.71
N LYS A 59 10.84 -32.68 1.65
CA LYS A 59 10.05 -33.93 1.75
C LYS A 59 9.08 -33.99 2.94
N LYS A 60 9.46 -33.40 4.09
CA LYS A 60 8.60 -33.31 5.29
C LYS A 60 7.30 -32.53 5.01
N TYR A 61 7.40 -31.47 4.23
CA TYR A 61 6.34 -30.50 3.97
C TYR A 61 5.66 -30.70 2.62
N MET A 62 5.97 -31.78 1.91
CA MET A 62 5.43 -32.07 0.58
C MET A 62 4.20 -32.97 0.69
N ASP A 63 3.10 -32.56 0.07
CA ASP A 63 1.95 -33.40 -0.20
C ASP A 63 2.31 -34.41 -1.31
N THR A 64 2.14 -35.69 -1.05
CA THR A 64 2.58 -36.76 -1.97
C THR A 64 1.70 -36.92 -3.21
N ILE A 65 0.51 -36.32 -3.24
CA ILE A 65 -0.44 -36.38 -4.35
C ILE A 65 -0.21 -35.19 -5.28
N THR A 66 -0.08 -33.98 -4.71
CA THR A 66 0.02 -32.74 -5.50
C THR A 66 1.46 -32.27 -5.71
N ASN A 67 2.43 -32.81 -4.97
CA ASN A 67 3.80 -32.29 -4.84
C ASN A 67 3.85 -30.82 -4.38
N GLN A 68 2.80 -30.33 -3.73
CA GLN A 68 2.73 -28.97 -3.17
C GLN A 68 3.05 -28.98 -1.68
N ILE A 69 3.06 -27.80 -1.06
CA ILE A 69 3.18 -27.68 0.40
C ILE A 69 1.94 -28.31 1.06
N ASN A 70 2.16 -29.19 2.04
CA ASN A 70 1.10 -29.80 2.84
C ASN A 70 0.58 -28.84 3.93
N SER A 71 -0.46 -29.23 4.66
CA SER A 71 -1.06 -28.37 5.69
C SER A 71 -0.08 -27.94 6.80
N GLU A 72 0.83 -28.83 7.24
CA GLU A 72 1.86 -28.49 8.23
C GLU A 72 2.82 -27.42 7.71
N GLY A 73 3.25 -27.55 6.45
CA GLY A 73 4.14 -26.58 5.82
C GLY A 73 3.45 -25.25 5.56
N PHE A 74 2.16 -25.28 5.20
CA PHE A 74 1.36 -24.08 4.98
C PHE A 74 1.14 -23.32 6.29
N GLN A 75 0.81 -24.01 7.38
CA GLN A 75 0.67 -23.38 8.69
C GLN A 75 1.98 -22.68 9.10
N LYS A 76 3.12 -23.38 8.97
CA LYS A 76 4.42 -22.78 9.31
C LYS A 76 4.77 -21.60 8.41
N TYR A 77 4.45 -21.67 7.12
CA TYR A 77 4.61 -20.54 6.20
C TYR A 77 3.74 -19.35 6.61
N ALA A 78 2.47 -19.58 6.99
CA ALA A 78 1.56 -18.53 7.43
C ALA A 78 2.07 -17.81 8.68
N GLU A 79 2.63 -18.55 9.65
CA GLU A 79 3.28 -17.98 10.84
C GLU A 79 4.48 -17.09 10.46
N LEU A 80 5.38 -17.59 9.58
CA LEU A 80 6.53 -16.81 9.11
C LEU A 80 6.13 -15.55 8.34
N LYS A 81 5.11 -15.67 7.48
CA LYS A 81 4.56 -14.55 6.72
C LYS A 81 3.99 -13.48 7.66
N ALA A 82 3.27 -13.89 8.71
CA ALA A 82 2.75 -12.99 9.74
C ALA A 82 3.88 -12.16 10.37
N ASP A 83 4.93 -12.83 10.82
CA ASP A 83 6.07 -12.18 11.49
C ASP A 83 6.79 -11.18 10.55
N ILE A 84 6.98 -11.57 9.29
CA ILE A 84 7.60 -10.70 8.26
C ILE A 84 6.73 -9.46 8.03
N TYR A 85 5.44 -9.64 7.81
CA TYR A 85 4.52 -8.54 7.52
C TYR A 85 4.43 -7.58 8.71
N MET A 86 4.21 -8.11 9.92
CA MET A 86 4.15 -7.32 11.14
C MET A 86 5.44 -6.55 11.41
N SER A 87 6.60 -7.13 11.11
CA SER A 87 7.88 -6.45 11.29
C SER A 87 8.17 -5.42 10.21
N TYR A 88 7.89 -5.73 8.94
CA TYR A 88 8.28 -4.92 7.80
C TYR A 88 7.37 -3.68 7.64
N PHE A 89 6.06 -3.87 7.84
CA PHE A 89 5.03 -2.82 7.79
C PHE A 89 4.69 -2.26 9.18
N ARG A 90 5.60 -2.41 10.16
CA ARG A 90 5.43 -1.76 11.47
C ARG A 90 5.38 -0.23 11.33
N ASP A 91 6.28 0.28 10.50
CA ASP A 91 6.46 1.71 10.21
C ASP A 91 5.82 2.03 8.86
N TYR A 92 5.43 3.28 8.67
CA TYR A 92 4.93 3.77 7.39
C TYR A 92 6.05 3.89 6.37
N LEU A 93 5.76 3.56 5.11
CA LEU A 93 6.68 3.52 3.98
C LEU A 93 6.37 4.65 3.00
N TYR A 94 7.40 5.35 2.54
CA TYR A 94 7.28 6.43 1.58
C TYR A 94 6.71 5.91 0.26
N GLN A 95 5.75 6.63 -0.32
CA GLN A 95 5.23 6.32 -1.65
C GLN A 95 5.43 7.47 -2.63
N GLN A 96 5.09 8.69 -2.23
CA GLN A 96 5.13 9.84 -3.12
C GLN A 96 5.22 11.14 -2.31
N LYS A 97 5.74 12.21 -2.90
CA LYS A 97 5.52 13.57 -2.41
C LYS A 97 5.00 14.51 -3.50
N VAL A 98 4.38 15.59 -3.06
CA VAL A 98 4.09 16.79 -3.85
C VAL A 98 4.43 18.04 -3.06
N GLU A 99 4.79 19.12 -3.74
CA GLU A 99 5.19 20.37 -3.09
C GLU A 99 4.18 21.48 -3.37
N TYR A 100 3.92 22.31 -2.38
CA TYR A 100 3.06 23.49 -2.50
C TYR A 100 3.59 24.61 -1.60
N ASP A 101 3.87 25.78 -2.16
CA ASP A 101 4.50 26.89 -1.47
C ASP A 101 5.77 26.44 -0.69
N ASN A 102 5.77 26.61 0.64
CA ASN A 102 6.87 26.24 1.54
C ASN A 102 6.67 24.88 2.23
N ASP A 103 5.67 24.11 1.80
CA ASP A 103 5.31 22.84 2.40
C ASP A 103 5.53 21.66 1.42
N ILE A 104 5.75 20.48 1.99
CA ILE A 104 5.81 19.19 1.29
C ILE A 104 4.72 18.30 1.85
N TYR A 105 3.94 17.68 0.97
CA TYR A 105 2.93 16.70 1.32
C TYR A 105 3.43 15.34 0.86
N VAL A 106 3.53 14.41 1.80
CA VAL A 106 4.09 13.08 1.57
C VAL A 106 3.00 12.05 1.78
N LEU A 107 2.78 11.23 0.77
CA LEU A 107 1.97 10.04 0.86
C LEU A 107 2.83 8.91 1.41
N TYR A 108 2.42 8.41 2.55
CA TYR A 108 2.96 7.25 3.21
C TYR A 108 1.93 6.13 3.23
N PHE A 109 2.37 4.88 3.21
CA PHE A 109 1.49 3.72 3.33
C PHE A 109 2.02 2.70 4.33
N SER A 110 1.13 1.86 4.85
CA SER A 110 1.46 0.70 5.68
C SER A 110 0.40 -0.37 5.44
N MET A 111 0.60 -1.52 6.07
CA MET A 111 -0.39 -2.59 6.12
C MET A 111 -0.83 -2.80 7.56
N ALA A 112 -2.13 -2.93 7.77
CA ALA A 112 -2.72 -3.39 9.01
C ALA A 112 -3.14 -4.86 8.84
N GLY A 113 -2.88 -5.68 9.86
CA GLY A 113 -3.14 -7.11 9.76
C GLY A 113 -2.30 -7.79 8.67
N PHE A 114 -2.95 -8.44 7.71
CA PHE A 114 -2.30 -9.28 6.69
C PHE A 114 -2.43 -8.75 5.25
N ASP A 115 -3.42 -7.90 5.01
CA ASP A 115 -3.82 -7.51 3.66
C ASP A 115 -4.48 -6.14 3.56
N ASP A 116 -4.90 -5.54 4.67
CA ASP A 116 -5.53 -4.23 4.67
C ASP A 116 -4.47 -3.14 4.56
N MET A 117 -4.60 -2.31 3.54
CA MET A 117 -3.64 -1.24 3.28
C MET A 117 -4.15 0.06 3.89
N GLU A 118 -3.24 0.84 4.46
CA GLU A 118 -3.53 2.16 4.98
C GLU A 118 -2.61 3.21 4.37
N TRP A 119 -3.15 4.40 4.12
CA TRP A 119 -2.42 5.54 3.60
C TRP A 119 -2.58 6.75 4.50
N ASN A 120 -1.48 7.47 4.71
CA ASN A 120 -1.45 8.73 5.42
C ASN A 120 -0.85 9.81 4.51
N ILE A 121 -1.46 11.00 4.53
CA ILE A 121 -0.87 12.19 3.92
C ILE A 121 -0.31 13.04 5.06
N ILE A 122 1.00 13.23 5.05
CA ILE A 122 1.73 13.96 6.08
C ILE A 122 2.31 15.22 5.46
N LYS A 123 2.11 16.35 6.12
CA LYS A 123 2.67 17.63 5.73
C LYS A 123 3.95 17.91 6.53
N TRP A 124 4.96 18.39 5.82
CA TRP A 124 6.23 18.85 6.35
C TRP A 124 6.49 20.29 5.90
N ASN A 125 7.19 21.07 6.71
CA ASN A 125 7.87 22.26 6.19
C ASN A 125 9.06 21.82 5.31
N LYS A 126 9.28 22.48 4.17
CA LYS A 126 10.38 22.16 3.24
C LYS A 126 11.76 22.14 3.90
N ASP A 127 12.02 23.07 4.82
CA ASP A 127 13.32 23.19 5.47
C ASP A 127 13.60 22.05 6.47
N ASN A 128 12.54 21.36 6.91
CA ASN A 128 12.62 20.26 7.88
C ASN A 128 12.54 18.88 7.24
N TRP A 129 12.18 18.79 5.95
CA TRP A 129 12.01 17.51 5.26
C TRP A 129 13.36 16.83 4.99
N LYS A 130 13.50 15.59 5.46
CA LYS A 130 14.74 14.82 5.37
C LYS A 130 14.72 13.68 4.36
N ALA A 131 13.69 13.59 3.52
CA ALA A 131 13.51 12.46 2.59
C ALA A 131 13.52 11.11 3.32
N GLU A 132 12.70 10.99 4.36
CA GLU A 132 12.63 9.78 5.18
C GLU A 132 11.79 8.72 4.48
N GLU A 133 12.45 7.60 4.14
CA GLU A 133 11.78 6.44 3.57
C GLU A 133 10.76 5.81 4.53
N ARG A 134 11.10 5.78 5.83
CA ARG A 134 10.29 5.16 6.87
C ARG A 134 9.91 6.19 7.91
N LEU A 135 8.62 6.26 8.22
CA LEU A 135 8.08 7.10 9.28
C LEU A 135 7.45 6.22 10.36
N SER A 136 8.03 6.23 11.56
CA SER A 136 7.48 5.43 12.66
C SER A 136 6.12 5.96 13.12
N ARG A 137 5.28 5.08 13.68
CA ARG A 137 3.98 5.49 14.24
C ARG A 137 4.14 6.47 15.42
N GLU A 138 5.17 6.27 16.25
CA GLU A 138 5.49 7.16 17.36
C GLU A 138 5.90 8.56 16.88
N GLU A 139 6.69 8.62 15.81
CA GLU A 139 7.08 9.90 15.21
C GLU A 139 5.88 10.63 14.64
N LEU A 140 4.98 9.93 13.95
CA LEU A 140 3.72 10.51 13.45
C LEU A 140 2.87 11.15 14.56
N GLU A 141 2.88 10.59 15.76
CA GLU A 141 2.06 11.06 16.89
C GLU A 141 2.74 12.17 17.71
N ASN A 142 4.07 12.16 17.82
CA ASN A 142 4.81 12.99 18.79
C ASN A 142 5.70 14.06 18.15
N ASN A 143 5.91 14.04 16.83
CA ASN A 143 6.75 15.01 16.15
C ASN A 143 5.96 16.29 15.81
N ASN A 144 6.41 17.43 16.36
CA ASN A 144 5.77 18.73 16.14
C ASN A 144 6.13 19.39 14.79
N ASP A 145 7.12 18.85 14.06
CA ASP A 145 7.55 19.35 12.75
C ASP A 145 6.69 18.81 11.61
N ILE A 146 5.77 17.88 11.90
CA ILE A 146 4.89 17.24 10.93
C ILE A 146 3.43 17.40 11.32
N GLU A 147 2.57 17.38 10.31
CA GLU A 147 1.13 17.48 10.49
C GLU A 147 0.44 16.36 9.71
N LYS A 148 -0.32 15.51 10.42
CA LYS A 148 -1.17 14.51 9.77
C LYS A 148 -2.38 15.19 9.13
N ILE A 149 -2.45 15.15 7.80
CA ILE A 149 -3.52 15.78 7.04
C ILE A 149 -4.71 14.83 6.90
N LEU A 150 -4.45 13.61 6.43
CA LEU A 150 -5.48 12.62 6.09
C LEU A 150 -5.01 11.20 6.42
N TRP A 151 -5.97 10.34 6.70
CA TRP A 151 -5.81 8.90 6.81
C TRP A 151 -6.93 8.21 6.05
N ASN A 152 -6.56 7.18 5.30
CA ASN A 152 -7.48 6.36 4.53
C ASN A 152 -7.09 4.88 4.68
N TYR A 153 -8.08 4.02 4.87
CA TYR A 153 -7.96 2.60 5.14
C TYR A 153 -8.78 1.80 4.13
N ASP A 154 -8.20 0.71 3.61
CA ASP A 154 -8.81 -0.12 2.59
C ASP A 154 -8.86 -1.59 3.01
N GLU A 155 -10.07 -2.07 3.28
CA GLU A 155 -10.37 -3.36 3.91
C GLU A 155 -11.00 -4.39 2.96
N ALA A 156 -11.39 -4.02 1.74
CA ALA A 156 -12.29 -4.89 0.95
C ALA A 156 -12.09 -4.93 -0.56
N ASP A 157 -11.85 -3.78 -1.21
CA ASP A 157 -11.48 -3.76 -2.61
C ASP A 157 -10.11 -3.12 -2.69
N LYS A 158 -9.12 -3.94 -2.96
CA LYS A 158 -7.74 -3.52 -3.12
C LYS A 158 -7.63 -2.58 -4.31
N ASN A 159 -7.98 -1.31 -4.12
CA ASN A 159 -7.77 -0.23 -5.06
C ASN A 159 -6.28 0.11 -5.08
N ASP A 160 -5.46 -0.91 -5.34
CA ASP A 160 -4.01 -0.91 -5.21
C ASP A 160 -3.32 -0.34 -6.46
N GLU A 161 -4.10 0.02 -7.48
CA GLU A 161 -3.63 0.63 -8.71
C GLU A 161 -3.73 2.16 -8.65
N ASN A 162 -2.83 2.85 -9.37
CA ASN A 162 -2.85 4.31 -9.56
C ASN A 162 -3.00 5.11 -8.25
N ILE A 163 -2.35 4.62 -7.20
CA ILE A 163 -2.33 5.31 -5.91
C ILE A 163 -1.38 6.49 -6.00
N GLN A 164 -1.92 7.70 -5.85
CA GLN A 164 -1.14 8.92 -5.91
C GLN A 164 -1.81 10.07 -5.16
N ILE A 165 -1.00 11.08 -4.84
CA ILE A 165 -1.45 12.41 -4.48
C ILE A 165 -1.04 13.41 -5.55
N PHE A 166 -1.89 14.41 -5.80
CA PHE A 166 -1.58 15.50 -6.72
C PHE A 166 -2.28 16.79 -6.30
N ILE A 167 -1.79 17.91 -6.86
CA ILE A 167 -2.36 19.22 -6.61
C ILE A 167 -3.04 19.73 -7.86
N LYS A 168 -4.28 20.19 -7.73
CA LYS A 168 -5.04 20.84 -8.80
C LYS A 168 -5.87 21.97 -8.22
N ASN A 169 -5.70 23.18 -8.76
CA ASN A 169 -6.41 24.39 -8.32
C ASN A 169 -6.29 24.62 -6.80
N ASP A 170 -5.08 24.56 -6.24
CA ASP A 170 -4.78 24.67 -4.80
C ASP A 170 -5.55 23.68 -3.91
N TYR A 171 -5.95 22.54 -4.46
CA TYR A 171 -6.46 21.41 -3.70
C TYR A 171 -5.48 20.25 -3.79
N LEU A 172 -5.22 19.61 -2.66
CA LEU A 172 -4.52 18.34 -2.59
C LEU A 172 -5.54 17.20 -2.67
N VAL A 173 -5.32 16.30 -3.63
CA VAL A 173 -6.23 15.20 -3.95
C VAL A 173 -5.50 13.89 -3.75
N MET A 174 -6.18 12.91 -3.15
CA MET A 174 -5.74 11.52 -3.11
C MET A 174 -6.55 10.68 -4.10
N GLU A 175 -5.87 9.93 -4.95
CA GLU A 175 -6.44 9.03 -5.93
C GLU A 175 -5.95 7.60 -5.69
N ARG A 176 -6.86 6.62 -5.85
CA ARG A 176 -6.58 5.18 -5.82
C ARG A 176 -7.62 4.46 -6.67
N GLY A 177 -7.22 3.49 -7.48
CA GLY A 177 -8.12 2.75 -8.37
C GLY A 177 -8.82 3.62 -9.40
N ASN A 178 -8.20 4.73 -9.84
CA ASN A 178 -8.81 5.76 -10.70
C ASN A 178 -10.03 6.47 -10.08
N LEU A 179 -10.18 6.42 -8.76
CA LEU A 179 -11.22 7.11 -8.00
C LEU A 179 -10.56 8.11 -7.04
N TYR A 180 -11.21 9.24 -6.79
CA TYR A 180 -10.72 10.21 -5.82
C TYR A 180 -11.30 9.86 -4.45
N HIS A 181 -10.43 9.78 -3.46
CA HIS A 181 -10.76 9.35 -2.09
C HIS A 181 -10.75 10.50 -1.11
N SER A 182 -9.90 11.51 -1.35
CA SER A 182 -9.75 12.62 -0.42
C SER A 182 -9.51 13.94 -1.14
N LEU A 183 -9.97 15.03 -0.53
CA LEU A 183 -9.79 16.40 -0.98
C LEU A 183 -9.49 17.31 0.22
N TYR A 184 -8.32 17.93 0.18
CA TYR A 184 -7.85 18.91 1.16
C TYR A 184 -7.64 20.27 0.50
N ASP A 185 -8.14 21.32 1.13
CA ASP A 185 -7.99 22.70 0.71
C ASP A 185 -6.66 23.27 1.20
N LEU A 186 -5.73 23.54 0.29
CA LEU A 186 -4.40 24.05 0.65
C LEU A 186 -4.44 25.52 1.11
N LYS A 187 -5.48 26.28 0.76
CA LYS A 187 -5.64 27.70 1.14
C LYS A 187 -6.27 27.84 2.51
N THR A 188 -7.37 27.14 2.77
CA THR A 188 -8.05 27.20 4.07
C THR A 188 -7.46 26.23 5.09
N LYS A 189 -6.64 25.27 4.63
CA LYS A 189 -6.03 24.21 5.43
C LYS A 189 -7.05 23.26 6.04
N GLU A 190 -8.13 22.98 5.31
CA GLU A 190 -9.24 22.16 5.77
C GLU A 190 -9.45 20.91 4.90
N VAL A 191 -9.77 19.79 5.54
CA VAL A 191 -10.25 18.60 4.85
C VAL A 191 -11.69 18.84 4.41
N ILE A 192 -11.94 18.81 3.10
CA ILE A 192 -13.29 19.02 2.54
C ILE A 192 -14.03 17.68 2.43
N LEU A 193 -13.35 16.66 1.90
CA LEU A 193 -13.90 15.31 1.73
C LEU A 193 -12.84 14.29 2.09
N ASN A 194 -13.18 13.37 2.98
CA ASN A 194 -12.42 12.17 3.26
C ASN A 194 -13.35 11.15 3.90
N GLU A 195 -13.33 9.92 3.43
CA GLU A 195 -13.90 8.79 4.16
C GLU A 195 -12.75 7.88 4.58
N VAL A 196 -12.70 7.56 5.88
CA VAL A 196 -11.58 6.80 6.44
C VAL A 196 -11.65 5.34 5.98
N SER A 197 -12.83 4.72 6.05
CA SER A 197 -13.06 3.36 5.54
C SER A 197 -14.26 3.37 4.59
N PRO A 198 -14.04 3.47 3.26
CA PRO A 198 -15.10 3.36 2.28
C PRO A 198 -15.87 2.03 2.37
N TRP A 199 -15.19 0.94 2.78
CA TRP A 199 -15.84 -0.35 2.99
C TRP A 199 -16.92 -0.25 4.07
N SER A 200 -16.56 0.25 5.25
CA SER A 200 -17.51 0.43 6.35
C SER A 200 -18.64 1.40 5.98
N ALA A 201 -18.29 2.55 5.39
CA ALA A 201 -19.24 3.58 5.00
C ALA A 201 -20.23 3.14 3.90
N SER A 202 -19.81 2.21 3.04
CA SER A 202 -20.68 1.61 2.02
C SER A 202 -21.66 0.57 2.61
N GLY A 203 -21.47 0.16 3.87
CA GLY A 203 -22.24 -0.89 4.52
C GLY A 203 -21.63 -2.28 4.35
N ASN A 204 -20.29 -2.38 4.36
CA ASN A 204 -19.51 -3.60 4.19
C ASN A 204 -19.79 -4.33 2.87
N LYS A 205 -19.99 -3.56 1.80
CA LYS A 205 -20.31 -4.11 0.49
C LYS A 205 -19.09 -4.72 -0.18
N ASP A 206 -19.32 -5.53 -1.21
CA ASP A 206 -18.24 -6.01 -2.07
C ASP A 206 -17.58 -4.86 -2.84
N GLY A 207 -16.46 -5.16 -3.48
CA GLY A 207 -15.65 -4.13 -4.12
C GLY A 207 -16.33 -3.36 -5.25
N VAL A 208 -17.18 -4.02 -6.04
CA VAL A 208 -17.90 -3.36 -7.14
C VAL A 208 -18.89 -2.35 -6.58
N GLU A 209 -19.67 -2.75 -5.59
CA GLU A 209 -20.66 -1.86 -4.97
C GLU A 209 -20.00 -0.77 -4.11
N MET A 210 -18.89 -1.08 -3.44
CA MET A 210 -18.08 -0.11 -2.71
C MET A 210 -17.49 0.94 -3.66
N ASN A 211 -16.96 0.55 -4.80
CA ASN A 211 -16.43 1.46 -5.81
C ASN A 211 -17.52 2.34 -6.44
N ALA A 212 -18.74 1.80 -6.64
CA ALA A 212 -19.89 2.61 -7.02
C ALA A 212 -20.24 3.64 -5.94
N TRP A 213 -20.18 3.26 -4.65
CA TRP A 213 -20.39 4.16 -3.53
C TRP A 213 -19.33 5.25 -3.44
N ILE A 214 -18.04 4.91 -3.59
CA ILE A 214 -16.91 5.87 -3.63
C ILE A 214 -17.13 6.86 -4.77
N LYS A 215 -17.52 6.36 -5.94
CA LYS A 215 -17.75 7.20 -7.12
C LYS A 215 -18.82 8.26 -6.85
N GLU A 216 -19.95 7.86 -6.27
CA GLU A 216 -21.06 8.75 -5.96
C GLU A 216 -20.75 9.73 -4.82
N ASN A 217 -20.12 9.23 -3.75
CA ASN A 217 -20.00 9.96 -2.49
C ASN A 217 -18.73 10.78 -2.35
N LEU A 218 -17.67 10.42 -3.07
CA LEU A 218 -16.36 11.07 -3.03
C LEU A 218 -15.98 11.58 -4.42
N HIS A 219 -15.67 10.69 -5.35
CA HIS A 219 -15.04 11.05 -6.64
C HIS A 219 -15.82 12.10 -7.43
N ASN A 220 -17.12 11.90 -7.68
CA ASN A 220 -17.93 12.84 -8.44
C ASN A 220 -18.07 14.20 -7.74
N LYS A 221 -18.02 14.24 -6.40
CA LYS A 221 -18.07 15.51 -5.64
C LYS A 221 -16.73 16.22 -5.75
N ILE A 222 -15.63 15.49 -5.60
CA ILE A 222 -14.26 16.01 -5.76
C ILE A 222 -14.07 16.57 -7.18
N GLU A 223 -14.49 15.86 -8.23
CA GLU A 223 -14.45 16.36 -9.60
C GLU A 223 -15.14 17.71 -9.78
N LYS A 224 -16.29 17.92 -9.12
CA LYS A 224 -17.00 19.21 -9.16
C LYS A 224 -16.17 20.33 -8.52
N TYR A 225 -15.52 20.08 -7.39
CA TYR A 225 -14.60 21.05 -6.78
C TYR A 225 -13.44 21.39 -7.73
N LEU A 226 -12.84 20.36 -8.32
CA LEU A 226 -11.68 20.52 -9.20
C LEU A 226 -12.00 21.23 -10.52
N ASN A 227 -13.24 21.16 -10.99
CA ASN A 227 -13.68 21.78 -12.25
C ASN A 227 -14.38 23.13 -12.07
N THR A 228 -14.64 23.54 -10.83
CA THR A 228 -15.19 24.87 -10.54
C THR A 228 -14.03 25.86 -10.41
N LYS A 229 -14.05 26.96 -11.18
CA LYS A 229 -13.05 28.03 -11.05
C LYS A 229 -13.07 28.57 -9.63
N ARG A 230 -11.91 28.58 -8.97
CA ARG A 230 -11.73 29.35 -7.74
C ARG A 230 -11.81 30.83 -8.08
N GLY A 231 -12.70 31.53 -7.37
CA GLY A 231 -12.82 32.99 -7.42
C GLY A 231 -11.70 33.69 -6.69
#